data_AF-A0A832XFJ7-F1
#
_entry.id   AF-A0A832XFJ7-F1
#
_cell.length_a   1.000
_cell.length_b   1.000
_cell.length_c   1.000
_cell.angle_alpha   90.00
_cell.angle_beta   90.00
_cell.angle_gamma   90.00
#
_symmetry.space_group_name_H-M   'P 1'
#
loop_
_entity.id
_entity.type
_entity.pdbx_description
1 polymer ?
#
loop_
_entity_poly.entity_id
_entity_poly.type
_entity_poly.pdbx_seq_one_letter_code
_entity_poly.pdbx_strand_id
1 'polypeptide(L)' 'MKNPHYICTGGCGGVSEEQKNCGAEDCKNYDMPLEECKCTDGRHIPE' A
#
# COMPACT_ATOMS: atom_id res chain seq x y z
N MET A 1 16.98 -5.45 -7.99
CA MET A 1 16.00 -6.22 -7.20
C MET A 1 14.75 -5.37 -7.09
N LYS A 2 13.57 -5.93 -7.38
CA LYS A 2 12.31 -5.29 -7.02
C LYS A 2 12.15 -5.41 -5.52
N ASN A 3 11.96 -4.30 -4.82
CA ASN A 3 11.45 -4.38 -3.46
C ASN A 3 9.93 -4.54 -3.56
N PRO A 4 9.32 -5.54 -2.91
CA PRO A 4 7.87 -5.59 -2.80
C PRO A 4 7.41 -4.33 -2.08
N HIS A 5 6.36 -3.69 -2.57
CA HIS A 5 5.67 -2.64 -1.83
C HIS A 5 4.21 -3.03 -1.61
N TYR A 6 3.68 -2.62 -0.48
CA TYR A 6 2.33 -2.91 -0.02
C TYR A 6 1.49 -1.65 -0.12
N ILE A 7 0.27 -1.78 -0.62
CA ILE A 7 -0.65 -0.69 -0.88
C ILE A 7 -1.93 -0.85 -0.08
N CYS A 8 -2.56 0.27 0.25
CA CYS A 8 -3.87 0.27 0.88
C CYS A 8 -4.97 0.28 -0.17
N THR A 9 -5.81 -0.75 -0.19
CA THR A 9 -6.99 -0.87 -1.05
C THR A 9 -8.23 -0.17 -0.48
N GLY A 10 -8.13 0.43 0.71
CA GLY A 10 -9.24 1.10 1.40
C GLY A 10 -9.55 2.52 0.88
N GLY A 11 -8.79 3.01 -0.09
CA GLY A 11 -9.01 4.30 -0.75
C GLY A 11 -8.18 5.47 -0.21
N CYS A 12 -7.31 5.25 0.80
CA CYS A 12 -6.43 6.31 1.32
C CYS A 12 -5.11 6.49 0.55
N GLY A 13 -4.79 5.58 -0.39
CA GLY A 13 -3.57 5.64 -1.19
C GLY A 13 -2.28 5.32 -0.43
N GLY A 14 -2.36 4.73 0.78
CA GLY A 14 -1.17 4.38 1.57
C GLY A 14 -0.26 3.38 0.85
N VAL A 15 1.05 3.60 0.95
CA VAL A 15 2.09 2.73 0.38
C VAL A 15 3.17 2.43 1.44
N SER A 16 3.80 1.26 1.36
CA SER A 16 4.86 0.82 2.26
C SER A 16 5.82 -0.11 1.55
N GLU A 17 7.11 -0.06 1.87
CA GLU A 17 8.09 -1.06 1.40
C GLU A 17 8.07 -2.34 2.26
N GLU A 18 7.44 -2.26 3.43
CA GLU A 18 7.33 -3.36 4.40
C GLU A 18 5.87 -3.75 4.63
N GLN A 19 5.64 -5.02 4.96
CA GLN A 19 4.32 -5.53 5.28
C GLN A 19 3.85 -4.95 6.62
N LYS A 20 2.91 -4.01 6.55
CA LYS A 20 2.34 -3.33 7.72
C LYS A 20 0.83 -3.16 7.58
N ASN A 21 0.18 -2.69 8.63
CA ASN A 21 -1.22 -2.29 8.61
C ASN A 21 -1.38 -0.85 8.11
N CYS A 22 -2.56 -0.50 7.61
CA CYS A 22 -2.90 0.87 7.24
C CYS A 22 -3.05 1.76 8.49
N GLY A 23 -2.24 2.81 8.59
CA GLY A 23 -2.28 3.76 9.72
C GLY A 23 -3.19 4.97 9.52
N ALA A 24 -3.98 5.02 8.45
CA ALA A 24 -4.86 6.15 8.18
C ALA A 24 -6.19 5.99 8.95
N GLU A 25 -6.39 6.80 9.99
CA GLU A 25 -7.52 6.69 10.93
C GLU A 25 -8.90 6.79 10.25
N ASP A 26 -9.01 7.60 9.19
CA ASP A 26 -10.24 7.76 8.40
C ASP A 26 -10.37 6.76 7.25
N CYS A 27 -9.45 5.80 7.13
CA CYS A 27 -9.50 4.79 6.07
C CYS A 27 -10.48 3.68 6.43
N LYS A 28 -11.26 3.22 5.45
CA LYS A 28 -12.11 2.03 5.60
C LYS A 28 -11.34 0.78 6.01
N ASN A 29 -10.05 0.74 5.68
CA ASN A 29 -9.12 -0.32 6.01
C ASN A 29 -8.15 0.10 7.14
N TYR A 30 -8.53 1.03 8.02
CA TYR A 30 -7.72 1.38 9.18
C TYR A 30 -7.38 0.12 9.99
N ASP A 31 -6.10 0.00 10.36
CA ASP A 31 -5.49 -1.13 11.06
C ASP A 31 -5.63 -2.50 10.35
N MET A 32 -6.05 -2.52 9.08
CA MET A 32 -6.05 -3.71 8.24
C MET A 32 -4.71 -3.84 7.50
N PRO A 33 -4.25 -5.07 7.20
CA PRO A 33 -2.99 -5.29 6.50
C PRO A 33 -2.99 -4.66 5.11
N LEU A 34 -1.88 -4.03 4.73
CA LEU A 34 -1.66 -3.56 3.37
C LEU A 34 -1.47 -4.76 2.42
N GLU A 35 -1.97 -4.63 1.20
CA GLU A 35 -1.89 -5.69 0.19
C GLU A 35 -0.64 -5.55 -0.66
N GLU A 36 0.04 -6.66 -0.95
CA GLU A 36 1.21 -6.65 -1.82
C GLU A 36 0.87 -6.14 -3.23
N CYS A 37 1.57 -5.11 -3.68
CA CYS A 37 1.42 -4.62 -5.04
C CYS A 37 2.11 -5.55 -6.04
N LYS A 38 1.32 -6.09 -6.97
CA LYS A 38 1.80 -6.94 -8.07
C LYS A 38 2.29 -6.17 -9.30
N CYS A 39 2.61 -4.91 -9.12
CA CYS A 39 3.05 -4.02 -10.18
C CYS A 39 4.38 -4.50 -10.79
N THR A 40 4.41 -4.60 -12.12
CA THR A 40 5.52 -5.21 -12.84
C THR A 40 6.69 -4.27 -13.08
N ASP A 41 6.49 -2.97 -12.90
CA ASP A 41 7.40 -1.89 -13.31
C ASP A 41 7.89 -1.02 -12.14
N GLY A 42 7.39 -1.24 -10.91
CA GLY A 42 7.76 -0.45 -9.73
C GLY A 42 7.35 1.03 -9.82
N ARG A 43 6.52 1.41 -10.80
CA ARG A 43 6.11 2.80 -11.03
C ARG A 43 4.64 2.96 -10.67
N HIS A 44 4.36 3.05 -9.37
CA HIS A 44 3.20 3.83 -8.94
C HIS A 44 3.68 5.28 -8.88
N ILE A 45 3.70 5.96 -10.03
CA ILE A 45 3.80 7.41 -10.04
C ILE A 45 2.43 7.89 -9.56
N PRO A 46 2.30 8.49 -8.37
CA PRO A 46 1.06 9.18 -8.04
C PRO A 46 0.94 10.32 -9.06
N GLU A 47 -0.09 10.27 -9.91
CA GLU A 47 -0.52 11.43 -10.70
C GLU A 47 -1.21 12.45 -9.79
#